data_AF-A0A392PMJ4-F1
#
_entry.id   AF-A0A392PMJ4-F1
#
_cell.length_a   1.000
_cell.length_b   1.000
_cell.length_c   1.000
_cell.angle_alpha   90.00
_cell.angle_beta   90.00
_cell.angle_gamma   90.00
#
_symmetry.space_group_name_H-M   'P 1'
#
loop_
_entity.id
_entity.type
_entity.pdbx_description
1 polymer ?
#
loop_
_entity_poly.entity_id
_entity_poly.type
_entity_poly.pdbx_seq_one_letter_code
_entity_poly.pdbx_strand_id
1 'polypeptide(L)' 'MVQKEKLFASQGGPIILSQIENEYGNVMSVYGDDGKAYIDWCAKMADSFNIGVPWIMCQQPDAPQPM' A
#
# COMPACT_ATOMS: atom_id res chain seq x y z
N MET A 1 13.16 -6.34 -6.64
CA MET A 1 13.00 -7.42 -7.65
C MET A 1 11.98 -7.00 -8.70
N VAL A 2 10.69 -6.83 -8.36
CA VAL A 2 9.62 -6.47 -9.30
C VAL A 2 9.94 -5.28 -10.22
N GLN A 3 10.38 -4.16 -9.64
CA GLN A 3 10.74 -2.96 -10.41
C GLN A 3 12.01 -3.15 -11.26
N LYS A 4 12.99 -3.91 -10.76
CA LYS A 4 14.24 -4.19 -11.49
C LYS A 4 13.97 -5.05 -12.73
N GLU A 5 13.07 -6.02 -12.61
CA GLU A 5 12.65 -6.92 -13.70
C GLU A 5 11.59 -6.28 -14.63
N LYS A 6 11.27 -4.99 -14.46
CA LYS A 6 10.33 -4.22 -15.29
C LYS A 6 8.92 -4.83 -15.36
N LEU A 7 8.43 -5.36 -14.25
CA LEU A 7 7.13 -6.06 -14.21
C LEU A 7 5.93 -5.13 -13.98
N PHE A 8 6.14 -3.88 -13.55
CA PHE A 8 5.05 -2.90 -13.42
C PHE A 8 4.58 -2.39 -14.78
N ALA A 9 3.29 -2.07 -14.91
CA ALA A 9 2.70 -1.53 -16.13
C ALA A 9 3.34 -0.20 -16.54
N SER A 10 3.77 0.61 -15.57
CA SER A 10 4.60 1.81 -15.79
C SER A 10 5.92 1.53 -16.51
N GLN A 11 6.40 0.28 -16.48
CA GLN A 11 7.63 -0.19 -17.12
C GLN A 11 7.37 -1.12 -18.32
N GLY A 12 6.09 -1.27 -18.74
CA GLY A 12 5.67 -2.17 -19.82
C GLY A 12 5.35 -3.61 -19.40
N GLY A 13 5.39 -3.91 -18.09
CA GLY A 13 5.04 -5.23 -17.55
C GLY A 13 3.54 -5.40 -17.25
N PRO A 14 3.13 -6.57 -16.73
CA PRO A 14 1.72 -6.89 -16.54
C PRO A 14 1.10 -6.41 -15.22
N ILE A 15 1.89 -5.95 -14.24
CA ILE A 15 1.38 -5.61 -12.90
C ILE A 15 0.81 -4.19 -12.90
N ILE A 16 -0.51 -4.08 -12.71
CA ILE A 16 -1.26 -2.80 -12.81
C ILE A 16 -1.61 -2.16 -11.47
N LEU A 17 -1.42 -2.87 -10.36
CA LEU A 17 -1.70 -2.40 -9.00
C LEU A 17 -0.85 -3.19 -8.01
N SER A 18 -0.62 -2.64 -6.82
CA SER A 18 0.03 -3.34 -5.72
C SER A 18 -0.72 -3.10 -4.43
N GLN A 19 -0.77 -4.12 -3.57
CA GLN A 19 -1.38 -4.00 -2.25
C GLN A 19 -0.29 -3.91 -1.20
N ILE A 20 -0.46 -2.99 -0.25
CA ILE A 20 0.31 -2.95 0.99
C ILE A 20 -0.62 -3.31 2.14
N GLU A 21 -0.11 -4.04 3.14
CA GLU A 21 -0.91 -4.62 4.22
C GLU A 21 -2.02 -5.57 3.74
N ASN A 22 -2.66 -6.28 4.68
CA ASN A 22 -3.77 -7.18 4.36
C ASN A 22 -4.81 -7.19 5.49
N GLU A 23 -5.98 -6.63 5.20
CA GLU A 23 -7.15 -6.64 6.08
C GLU A 23 -6.92 -6.07 7.49
N TYR A 24 -5.91 -5.21 7.63
CA TYR A 24 -5.51 -4.68 8.93
C TYR A 24 -6.61 -3.85 9.61
N GLY A 25 -7.49 -3.21 8.83
CA GLY A 25 -8.65 -2.48 9.37
C GLY A 25 -9.57 -3.35 10.24
N ASN A 26 -9.57 -4.68 10.06
CA ASN A 26 -10.31 -5.61 10.91
C ASN A 26 -9.73 -5.75 12.32
N VAL A 27 -8.44 -5.45 12.50
CA VAL A 27 -7.73 -5.59 13.78
C VAL A 27 -7.21 -4.28 14.35
N MET A 28 -7.17 -3.21 13.54
CA MET A 28 -6.56 -1.92 13.89
C MET A 28 -7.06 -1.35 15.23
N SER A 29 -8.34 -1.55 15.56
CA SER A 29 -8.96 -1.00 16.77
C SER A 29 -8.31 -1.46 18.07
N VAL A 30 -7.75 -2.68 18.14
CA VAL A 30 -7.11 -3.19 19.36
C VAL A 30 -5.80 -2.46 19.68
N TYR A 31 -5.23 -1.76 18.69
CA TYR A 31 -3.99 -1.01 18.81
C TYR A 31 -4.22 0.50 19.01
N GLY A 32 -5.47 0.97 18.96
CA GLY A 32 -5.80 2.40 19.13
C GLY A 32 -5.01 3.29 18.17
N ASP A 33 -4.45 4.38 18.69
CA ASP A 33 -3.71 5.38 17.91
C ASP A 33 -2.46 4.80 17.22
N ASP A 34 -1.82 3.80 17.82
CA ASP A 34 -0.64 3.14 17.23
C ASP A 34 -1.02 2.36 15.96
N GLY A 35 -2.23 1.79 15.92
CA GLY A 35 -2.76 1.14 14.72
C GLY A 35 -2.94 2.14 13.56
N LYS A 36 -3.42 3.35 13.87
CA LYS A 36 -3.55 4.42 12.88
C LYS A 36 -2.18 4.90 12.39
N ALA A 37 -1.24 5.13 13.32
CA ALA A 37 0.11 5.54 13.00
C ALA A 37 0.84 4.52 12.12
N TYR A 38 0.61 3.23 12.35
CA TYR A 38 1.15 2.14 11.53
C TYR A 38 0.63 2.20 10.09
N ILE A 39 -0.68 2.36 9.89
CA ILE A 39 -1.27 2.47 8.55
C ILE A 39 -0.78 3.71 7.79
N ASP A 40 -0.66 4.84 8.47
CA ASP A 40 -0.10 6.06 7.89
C ASP A 40 1.38 5.87 7.49
N TRP A 41 2.14 5.09 8.26
CA TRP A 41 3.51 4.71 7.91
C TRP A 41 3.55 3.76 6.71
N CYS A 42 2.68 2.74 6.66
CA CYS A 42 2.59 1.81 5.53
C CYS A 42 2.32 2.53 4.21
N ALA A 43 1.37 3.48 4.21
CA ALA A 43 1.04 4.28 3.02
C ALA A 43 2.24 5.13 2.57
N LYS A 44 2.90 5.86 3.48
CA LYS A 44 4.10 6.66 3.16
C LYS A 44 5.24 5.82 2.61
N MET A 45 5.44 4.63 3.17
CA MET A 45 6.46 3.69 2.73
C MET A 45 6.13 3.14 1.33
N ALA A 46 4.88 2.78 1.06
CA ALA A 46 4.41 2.37 -0.25
C ALA A 46 4.64 3.45 -1.32
N ASP A 47 4.22 4.69 -1.05
CA ASP A 47 4.44 5.84 -1.93
C ASP A 47 5.92 6.09 -2.23
N SER A 48 6.79 5.90 -1.23
CA SER A 48 8.23 6.14 -1.38
C SER A 48 8.91 5.24 -2.42
N PHE A 49 8.32 4.08 -2.74
CA PHE A 49 8.85 3.20 -3.79
C PHE A 49 8.62 3.72 -5.19
N ASN A 50 7.69 4.66 -5.39
CA ASN A 50 7.39 5.29 -6.67
C ASN A 50 7.30 4.28 -7.84
N ILE A 51 6.48 3.24 -7.66
CA ILE A 51 6.36 2.13 -8.61
C ILE A 51 5.59 2.50 -9.88
N GLY A 52 4.92 3.65 -9.90
CA GLY A 52 4.20 4.19 -11.06
C GLY A 52 2.89 3.48 -11.39
N VAL A 53 2.39 2.63 -10.49
CA VAL A 53 1.05 2.03 -10.53
C VAL A 53 0.36 2.23 -9.18
N PRO A 54 -0.98 2.22 -9.11
CA PRO A 54 -1.71 2.46 -7.86
C PRO A 54 -1.36 1.47 -6.75
N TRP A 55 -1.32 1.99 -5.53
CA TRP A 55 -1.36 1.22 -4.30
C TRP A 55 -2.79 1.06 -3.81
N ILE A 56 -3.08 -0.06 -3.17
CA ILE A 56 -4.35 -0.32 -2.50
C ILE A 56 -4.13 -0.93 -1.11
N MET A 57 -5.14 -0.81 -0.25
CA MET A 57 -5.25 -1.54 1.01
C MET A 57 -6.64 -2.17 1.07
N CYS A 58 -6.74 -3.49 1.25
CA CYS A 58 -8.02 -4.17 1.36
C CYS A 58 -8.56 -4.09 2.80
N GLN A 59 -9.88 -3.97 2.94
CA GLN A 59 -10.57 -3.86 4.25
C GLN A 59 -9.92 -2.82 5.18
N GLN A 60 -9.50 -1.68 4.62
CA GLN A 60 -8.94 -0.56 5.37
C GLN A 60 -9.82 0.69 5.15
N PRO A 61 -10.84 0.93 6.00
CA PRO A 61 -11.80 2.03 5.80
C PRO A 61 -11.18 3.42 5.79
N ASP A 62 -10.06 3.60 6.47
CA ASP A 62 -9.34 4.84 6.66
C ASP A 62 -7.98 4.86 5.94
N ALA A 63 -7.87 4.11 4.84
CA ALA A 63 -6.66 4.06 4.03
C ALA A 63 -6.22 5.48 3.61
N PRO A 64 -4.98 5.90 3.93
CA PRO A 64 -4.48 7.24 3.64
C PRO A 64 -4.53 7.56 2.14
N GLN A 65 -4.52 8.84 1.75
CA GLN A 65 -4.53 9.26 0.35
C GLN A 65 -3.32 10.15 0.03
N PRO A 66 -2.78 10.11 -1.20
CA PRO A 66 -3.15 9.20 -2.29
C PRO A 66 -2.73 7.75 -1.98
N MET A 67 -3.36 6.78 -2.63
CA MET A 67 -2.78 5.45 -2.85
C MET A 67 -2.96 5.08 -4.33
#